data_AF-A0A971S5G3-F1
#
_entry.id   AF-A0A971S5G3-F1
#
_cell.length_a   1.000
_cell.length_b   1.000
_cell.length_c   1.000
_cell.angle_alpha   90.00
_cell.angle_beta   90.00
_cell.angle_gamma   90.00
#
_symmetry.space_group_name_H-M   'P 1'
#
loop_
_entity.id
_entity.type
_entity.pdbx_description
1 polymer ?
#
loop_
_entity_poly.entity_id
_entity_poly.type
_entity_poly.pdbx_seq_one_letter_code
_entity_poly.pdbx_strand_id
1 'polypeptide(L)' 'MLLHNILAYEAVSNYIKFYNKKRLHGSLGYISPLEFYKKTLEGTAESLVVKL' A
#
# COMPACT_ATOMS: atom_id res chain seq x y z
N MET A 1 6.66 2.94 30.78
CA MET A 1 5.50 3.27 29.93
C MET A 1 5.88 3.92 28.59
N LEU A 2 6.95 4.73 28.51
CA LEU A 2 7.40 5.38 27.27
C LEU A 2 7.99 4.43 26.21
N LEU A 3 8.71 3.38 26.62
CA LEU A 3 9.37 2.44 25.68
C LEU A 3 8.36 1.65 24.82
N HIS A 4 7.23 1.24 25.41
CA HIS A 4 6.19 0.48 24.72
C HIS A 4 5.53 1.29 23.58
N ASN A 5 5.38 2.59 23.75
CA ASN A 5 4.80 3.45 22.71
C ASN A 5 5.73 3.57 21.49
N ILE A 6 7.04 3.71 21.70
CA ILE A 6 8.01 3.81 20.59
C ILE A 6 7.99 2.56 19.72
N LEU A 7 7.97 1.37 20.35
CA LEU A 7 7.89 0.10 19.63
C LEU A 7 6.58 -0.04 18.84
N ALA A 8 5.46 0.44 19.40
CA ALA A 8 4.18 0.45 18.69
C ALA A 8 4.21 1.37 17.45
N TYR A 9 4.74 2.58 17.58
CA TYR A 9 4.88 3.50 16.45
C TYR A 9 5.82 2.95 15.37
N GLU A 10 6.92 2.33 15.78
CA GLU A 10 7.86 1.69 14.85
C GLU A 10 7.21 0.54 14.10
N ALA A 11 6.50 -0.36 14.81
CA ALA A 11 5.80 -1.48 14.20
C ALA A 11 4.75 -1.00 13.17
N VAL A 12 3.96 0.01 13.53
CA VAL A 12 2.95 0.59 12.63
C VAL A 12 3.61 1.26 11.42
N SER A 13 4.68 2.04 11.64
CA SER A 13 5.42 2.70 10.55
C SER A 13 6.02 1.69 9.57
N ASN A 14 6.58 0.60 10.09
CA ASN A 14 7.14 -0.48 9.29
C ASN A 14 6.05 -1.22 8.50
N TYR A 15 4.89 -1.48 9.11
CA TYR A 15 3.77 -2.07 8.42
C TYR A 15 3.24 -1.18 7.29
N ILE A 16 3.06 0.12 7.53
CA ILE A 16 2.61 1.08 6.50
C ILE A 16 3.60 1.12 5.33
N LYS A 17 4.91 1.15 5.60
CA LYS A 17 5.95 1.12 4.56
C LYS A 17 5.88 -0.18 3.74
N PHE A 18 5.74 -1.32 4.39
CA PHE A 18 5.57 -2.61 3.71
C PHE A 18 4.31 -2.64 2.85
N TYR A 19 3.17 -2.26 3.42
CA TYR A 19 1.88 -2.27 2.75
C TYR A 19 1.91 -1.42 1.48
N ASN A 20 2.39 -0.17 1.58
CA ASN A 20 2.37 0.76 0.46
C ASN A 20 3.40 0.44 -0.62
N LYS A 21 4.55 -0.16 -0.27
CA LYS A 21 5.69 -0.31 -1.19
C LYS A 21 5.98 -1.74 -1.63
N LYS A 22 5.48 -2.75 -0.93
CA LYS A 22 5.86 -4.17 -1.15
C LYS A 22 4.67 -5.10 -1.28
N ARG A 23 3.56 -4.86 -0.57
CA ARG A 23 2.38 -5.74 -0.63
C ARG A 23 1.77 -5.67 -2.02
N LEU A 24 1.62 -6.81 -2.68
CA LEU A 24 0.92 -6.93 -3.96
C LEU A 24 -0.57 -7.15 -3.72
N HIS A 25 -1.40 -6.48 -4.53
CA HIS A 25 -2.85 -6.57 -4.43
C HIS A 25 -3.44 -7.09 -5.73
N GLY A 26 -4.12 -8.24 -5.68
CA GLY A 26 -4.83 -8.78 -6.86
C GLY A 26 -5.86 -7.80 -7.43
N SER A 27 -6.55 -7.06 -6.56
CA SER A 27 -7.51 -6.02 -6.94
C SER A 27 -6.87 -4.78 -7.57
N LEU A 28 -5.54 -4.66 -7.57
CA LEU A 28 -4.81 -3.55 -8.20
C LEU A 28 -4.05 -4.00 -9.46
N GLY A 29 -4.27 -5.23 -9.94
CA GLY A 29 -3.49 -5.81 -11.04
C GLY A 29 -2.16 -6.42 -10.59
N TYR A 30 -2.12 -6.97 -9.36
CA TYR A 30 -0.94 -7.62 -8.78
C TYR A 30 0.30 -6.71 -8.62
N ILE A 31 0.10 -5.42 -8.41
CA ILE A 31 1.15 -4.43 -8.10
C ILE A 31 0.97 -3.83 -6.70
N SER A 32 1.97 -3.10 -6.23
CA SER A 32 1.89 -2.39 -4.95
C SER A 32 0.98 -1.15 -5.01
N PRO A 33 0.43 -0.68 -3.87
CA PRO A 33 -0.37 0.55 -3.84
C PRO A 33 0.37 1.76 -4.41
N LEU A 34 1.67 1.90 -4.14
CA LEU A 34 2.48 2.99 -4.69
C LEU A 34 2.63 2.91 -6.22
N GLU A 35 2.82 1.72 -6.77
CA GLU A 35 2.89 1.53 -8.23
C GLU A 35 1.55 1.80 -8.90
N PHE A 36 0.46 1.34 -8.29
CA PHE A 36 -0.89 1.62 -8.78
C PHE A 36 -1.16 3.13 -8.79
N TYR A 37 -0.80 3.85 -7.72
CA TYR A 37 -0.92 5.30 -7.67
C TYR A 37 -0.14 6.00 -8.78
N LYS A 38 1.12 5.61 -9.02
CA LYS A 38 1.95 6.17 -10.10
C LYS A 38 1.33 5.92 -11.48
N LYS A 39 0.93 4.68 -11.77
CA LYS A 39 0.26 4.33 -13.02
C LYS A 39 -1.06 5.07 -13.19
N THR A 40 -1.78 5.36 -12.10
CA THR A 40 -3.01 6.15 -12.13
C THR A 40 -2.72 7.59 -12.56
N LEU A 41 -1.69 8.22 -11.98
CA LEU A 41 -1.25 9.57 -12.38
C LEU A 41 -0.78 9.62 -13.84
N GLU A 42 -0.16 8.55 -14.31
CA GLU A 42 0.32 8.40 -15.69
C GLU A 42 -0.80 8.03 -16.68
N GLY A 43 -2.01 7.68 -16.20
CA GLY A 43 -3.09 7.19 -17.04
C GLY A 43 -2.87 5.78 -17.60
N THR A 44 -1.95 5.01 -17.02
CA THR A 44 -1.56 3.66 -17.47
C THR A 44 -2.01 2.53 -16.52
N ALA A 45 -2.80 2.86 -15.49
CA ALA A 45 -3.36 1.87 -14.58
C ALA A 45 -4.43 1.00 -15.27
N GLU A 46 -4.48 -0.27 -14.92
CA GLU A 46 -5.55 -1.16 -15.38
C GLU A 46 -6.91 -0.66 -14.87
N SER A 47 -7.90 -0.66 -15.75
CA SER A 47 -9.27 -0.28 -15.38
C SER A 47 -9.85 -1.29 -14.40
N LEU A 48 -10.18 -0.84 -13.20
CA LEU A 48 -10.79 -1.68 -12.17
C LEU A 48 -12.30 -1.78 -12.43
N VAL A 49 -12.78 -2.99 -12.69
CA VAL A 49 -14.21 -3.28 -12.79
C VAL A 49 -14.72 -3.63 -11.39
N VAL A 50 -15.37 -2.68 -10.72
CA VAL A 50 -16.08 -2.94 -9.46
C VAL A 50 -17.44 -3.53 -9.80
N LYS A 51 -17.63 -4.83 -9.52
CA LYS A 51 -18.96 -5.45 -9.53
C LYS A 51 -19.59 -5.18 -8.17
N LEU A 52 -20.66 -4.38 -8.17
CA LEU A 52 -21.55 -4.17 -7.03
C LEU A 52 -22.56 -5.31 -6.93
#